data_AF-A0A367FUI4-F1
#
_entry.id   AF-A0A367FUI4-F1
#
_cell.length_a   1.000
_cell.length_b   1.000
_cell.length_c   1.000
_cell.angle_alpha   90.00
_cell.angle_beta   90.00
_cell.angle_gamma   90.00
#
_symmetry.space_group_name_H-M   'P 1'
#
loop_
_entity.id
_entity.type
_entity.pdbx_description
1 polymer ?
#
loop_
_entity_poly.entity_id
_entity_poly.type
_entity_poly.pdbx_seq_one_letter_code
_entity_poly.pdbx_strand_id
1 'polypeptide(L)' 'MGIIKYFRKKYWEAAIFRGGRRIPFTCDGLTAVPDSAYALFTEKELEKIYEERDIFHERLMHMIDSF' A
#
# COMPACT_ATOMS: atom_id res chain seq x y z
N MET A 1 -11.00 -13.03 17.81
CA MET A 1 -11.37 -12.20 16.63
C MET A 1 -10.44 -11.00 16.37
N GLY A 2 -9.78 -10.40 17.39
CA GLY A 2 -8.97 -9.18 17.20
C GLY A 2 -7.68 -9.33 16.38
N ILE A 3 -6.93 -10.43 16.57
CA ILE A 3 -5.66 -10.68 15.88
C ILE A 3 -5.80 -10.87 14.37
N ILE A 4 -6.82 -11.63 13.93
CA ILE A 4 -7.08 -11.84 12.49
C ILE A 4 -7.45 -10.52 11.81
N LYS A 5 -8.23 -9.67 12.48
CA LYS A 5 -8.58 -8.33 11.99
C LYS A 5 -7.34 -7.44 11.86
N TYR A 6 -6.43 -7.50 12.84
CA TYR A 6 -5.15 -6.79 12.79
C TYR A 6 -4.29 -7.23 11.59
N PHE A 7 -4.06 -8.54 11.43
CA PHE A 7 -3.25 -9.06 10.32
C PHE A 7 -3.87 -8.76 8.96
N ARG A 8 -5.20 -8.84 8.84
CA ARG A 8 -5.91 -8.47 7.62
C ARG A 8 -5.72 -6.99 7.30
N LYS A 9 -5.83 -6.10 8.29
CA LYS A 9 -5.60 -4.67 8.10
C LYS A 9 -4.15 -4.40 7.66
N LYS A 10 -3.17 -5.02 8.32
CA LYS A 10 -1.75 -4.90 7.96
C LYS A 10 -1.43 -5.42 6.54
N TYR A 11 -2.06 -6.51 6.13
CA TYR A 11 -1.91 -7.04 4.77
C TYR A 11 -2.40 -6.02 3.72
N TRP A 12 -3.57 -5.42 3.93
CA TRP A 12 -4.13 -4.44 3.01
C TRP A 12 -3.40 -3.11 3.02
N GLU A 13 -2.89 -2.67 4.18
CA GLU A 13 -2.03 -1.50 4.32
C GLU A 13 -0.79 -1.61 3.41
N ALA A 14 -0.11 -2.77 3.45
CA ALA A 14 1.03 -3.05 2.59
C ALA A 14 0.66 -3.13 1.10
N ALA A 15 -0.52 -3.64 0.75
CA ALA A 15 -0.99 -3.68 -0.63
C ALA A 15 -1.30 -2.28 -1.16
N ILE A 16 -1.94 -1.43 -0.36
CA ILE A 16 -2.25 -0.03 -0.71
C ILE A 16 -0.96 0.77 -0.88
N PHE A 17 0.00 0.64 0.04
CA PHE A 17 1.30 1.30 -0.05
C PHE A 17 2.03 0.97 -1.37
N ARG A 18 1.95 -0.29 -1.81
CA ARG A 18 2.57 -0.77 -3.06
C ARG A 18 1.78 -0.41 -4.33
N GLY A 19 0.61 0.21 -4.20
CA GLY A 19 -0.27 0.51 -5.34
C GLY A 19 -1.01 -0.71 -5.90
N GLY A 20 -1.03 -1.84 -5.17
CA GLY A 20 -1.71 -3.04 -5.63
C GLY A 20 -1.43 -4.28 -4.81
N ARG A 21 -2.28 -5.30 -4.98
CA ARG A 21 -2.06 -6.64 -4.42
C ARG A 21 -1.21 -7.45 -5.39
N ARG A 22 -0.21 -8.15 -4.87
CA ARG A 22 0.68 -8.99 -5.70
C ARG A 22 -0.04 -10.23 -6.25
N ILE A 23 0.00 -10.44 -7.57
CA ILE A 23 -0.53 -11.63 -8.24
C ILE A 23 0.53 -12.16 -9.23
N PRO A 24 0.81 -13.48 -9.27
CA PRO A 24 1.83 -14.04 -10.16
C PRO A 24 1.53 -13.96 -11.66
N PHE A 25 0.29 -13.64 -12.04
CA PHE A 25 -0.23 -13.82 -13.40
C PHE A 25 -0.45 -12.51 -14.18
N THR A 26 -0.05 -11.36 -13.62
CA THR A 26 -0.14 -10.05 -14.30
C THR A 26 1.26 -9.54 -14.68
N CYS A 27 1.35 -8.76 -15.77
CA CYS A 27 2.63 -8.28 -16.31
C CYS A 27 3.41 -7.36 -15.35
N ASP A 28 2.68 -6.56 -14.58
CA ASP A 28 3.18 -5.71 -13.49
C ASP A 28 3.25 -6.46 -12.14
N GLY A 29 2.73 -7.68 -12.08
CA GLY A 29 2.62 -8.49 -10.88
C GLY A 29 1.66 -7.92 -9.83
N LEU A 30 0.82 -6.93 -10.19
CA LEU A 30 -0.12 -6.27 -9.30
C LEU A 30 -1.57 -6.37 -9.82
N THR A 31 -2.51 -6.30 -8.89
CA THR A 31 -3.93 -6.07 -9.17
C THR A 31 -4.43 -4.90 -8.34
N ALA A 32 -5.49 -4.25 -8.81
CA ALA A 32 -6.20 -3.24 -8.03
C ALA A 32 -6.61 -3.79 -6.65
N VAL A 33 -6.46 -2.94 -5.63
CA VAL A 33 -6.94 -3.23 -4.28
C VAL A 33 -8.48 -3.14 -4.31
N PRO A 34 -9.22 -4.13 -3.77
CA PRO A 34 -10.68 -4.09 -3.78
C PRO A 34 -11.21 -3.02 -2.82
N ASP A 35 -12.35 -2.39 -3.15
CA ASP A 35 -13.00 -1.35 -2.33
C ASP A 35 -13.25 -1.78 -0.88
N SER A 36 -13.58 -3.06 -0.67
CA SER A 36 -13.77 -3.66 0.66
C SER A 36 -12.54 -3.58 1.58
N ALA A 37 -11.34 -3.44 1.01
CA ALA A 37 -10.11 -3.26 1.77
C ALA A 37 -9.96 -1.81 2.26
N TYR A 38 -10.35 -0.83 1.44
CA TYR A 38 -10.35 0.59 1.83
C TYR A 38 -11.32 0.87 2.98
N ALA A 39 -12.46 0.17 3.01
CA ALA A 39 -13.43 0.25 4.11
C ALA A 39 -12.87 -0.20 5.48
N LEU A 40 -11.69 -0.81 5.54
CA LEU A 40 -11.01 -1.18 6.80
C LEU A 40 -10.26 -0.02 7.46
N PHE A 41 -10.13 1.11 6.76
CA PHE A 41 -9.35 2.27 7.17
C PHE A 41 -10.22 3.49 7.31
N THR A 42 -9.80 4.40 8.19
CA THR A 42 -10.36 5.76 8.23
C THR A 42 -9.65 6.64 7.19
N GLU A 43 -10.25 7.77 6.82
CA GLU A 43 -9.63 8.73 5.88
C GLU A 43 -8.23 9.16 6.33
N LYS A 44 -8.05 9.48 7.62
CA LYS A 44 -6.73 9.85 8.18
C LYS A 44 -5.69 8.74 8.09
N GLU A 45 -6.11 7.49 8.23
CA GLU A 45 -5.19 6.36 8.08
C GLU A 45 -4.77 6.16 6.63
N LEU A 46 -5.68 6.38 5.67
CA LEU A 46 -5.36 6.32 4.24
C LEU A 46 -4.45 7.48 3.84
N GLU A 47 -4.76 8.71 4.27
CA GLU A 47 -3.95 9.90 4.04
C GLU A 47 -2.50 9.68 4.49
N LYS A 48 -2.31 9.15 5.71
CA LYS A 48 -0.99 8.80 6.22
C LYS A 48 -0.25 7.77 5.36
N ILE A 49 -0.94 6.73 4.86
CA ILE A 49 -0.32 5.73 3.98
C ILE A 49 0.15 6.38 2.67
N TYR A 50 -0.64 7.32 2.12
CA TYR A 50 -0.28 8.04 0.90
C TYR A 50 0.88 9.00 1.12
N GLU A 51 0.89 9.76 2.22
CA GLU A 51 2.02 10.62 2.58
C GLU A 51 3.32 9.82 2.73
N GLU A 52 3.29 8.69 3.45
CA GLU A 52 4.44 7.81 3.61
C GLU A 52 4.94 7.27 2.27
N ARG A 53 4.00 6.93 1.37
CA ARG A 53 4.31 6.47 0.02
C ARG A 53 4.99 7.56 -0.79
N ASP A 54 4.50 8.80 -0.73
CA ASP A 54 5.03 9.89 -1.53
C ASP A 54 6.45 10.30 -1.04
N ILE A 55 6.67 10.35 0.28
CA ILE A 55 8.00 10.54 0.87
C ILE A 55 8.98 9.44 0.42
N PHE A 56 8.51 8.19 0.37
CA PHE A 56 9.33 7.08 -0.12
C PHE A 56 9.71 7.24 -1.59
N HIS A 57 8.78 7.69 -2.44
CA HIS A 57 9.06 7.97 -3.85
C HIS A 57 10.07 9.10 -4.02
N GLU A 58 9.92 10.21 -3.29
CA GLU A 58 10.89 11.32 -3.34
C GLU A 58 12.30 10.86 -2.97
N ARG A 59 12.44 10.06 -1.91
CA ARG A 59 13.74 9.50 -1.50
C ARG A 59 14.34 8.58 -2.56
N LEU A 60 13.51 7.77 -3.23
CA LEU A 60 13.97 6.92 -4.33
C LEU A 60 14.48 7.76 -5.50
N MET A 61 13.74 8.79 -5.90
CA MET A 61 14.17 9.68 -6.98
C MET A 61 15.47 10.39 -6.64
N HIS A 62 15.60 10.94 -5.43
CA HIS A 62 16.85 11.53 -4.96
C HIS A 62 18.03 10.57 -4.97
N MET A 63 17.81 9.29 -4.66
CA MET A 63 18.85 8.27 -4.71
C MET A 63 19.27 7.98 -6.16
N ILE A 64 18.31 7.85 -7.08
CA ILE A 64 18.57 7.61 -8.51
C ILE A 64 19.33 8.78 -9.13
N ASP A 65 18.91 10.03 -8.85
CA ASP A 65 19.54 11.24 -9.37
C ASP A 65 20.97 11.46 -8.81
N SER A 66 21.31 10.78 -7.72
CA SER A 66 22.64 10.83 -7.10
C SER A 66 23.63 9.78 -7.68
N PHE A 67 23.20 8.93 -8.61
CA PHE A 67 24.05 7.96 -9.33
C PHE A 67 24.49 8.49 -10.70
#